data_AF-A0A259DMF2-F1
#
_entry.id   AF-A0A259DMF2-F1
#
_cell.length_a   1.000
_cell.length_b   1.000
_cell.length_c   1.000
_cell.angle_alpha   90.00
_cell.angle_beta   90.00
_cell.angle_gamma   90.00
#
_symmetry.space_group_name_H-M   'P 1'
#
loop_
_entity.id
_entity.type
_entity.pdbx_description
1 polymer ?
#
loop_
_entity_poly.entity_id
_entity_poly.type
_entity_poly.pdbx_seq_one_letter_code
_entity_poly.pdbx_strand_id
1 'polypeptide(L)'
;MAPITSGYFKSDLNGGALLAPPLLMPPMFRKIILLVFALGLSACGRETYTTWSCIDDAGSKSTMILKKAQMQFQDLQYGYCGSLGPLSYFDLKCPGQIQESSQIFTPSSGKLISSGKELKCNAL
;
A
#
# COMPACT_ATOMS: atom_id res chain seq x y z
N MET A 1 -28.28 6.68 3.90
CA MET A 1 -28.06 8.02 4.50
C MET A 1 -26.81 8.59 3.83
N ALA A 2 -27.00 9.66 3.06
CA ALA A 2 -26.05 10.51 2.31
C ALA A 2 -25.06 9.87 1.29
N PRO A 3 -25.15 10.24 -0.01
CA PRO A 3 -24.21 9.85 -1.07
C PRO A 3 -23.19 10.95 -1.43
N ILE A 4 -21.99 10.51 -1.83
CA ILE A 4 -21.02 11.08 -2.80
C ILE A 4 -21.25 12.52 -3.32
N THR A 5 -20.36 13.43 -2.93
CA THR A 5 -20.15 14.74 -3.59
C THR A 5 -19.22 14.60 -4.79
N SER A 6 -19.84 14.38 -5.95
CA SER A 6 -19.24 14.60 -7.27
C SER A 6 -19.30 16.10 -7.59
N GLY A 7 -18.15 16.76 -7.61
CA GLY A 7 -18.01 18.14 -8.08
C GLY A 7 -18.14 18.17 -9.61
N TYR A 8 -19.34 18.48 -10.09
CA TYR A 8 -19.62 18.82 -11.49
C TYR A 8 -18.87 20.10 -11.86
N PHE A 9 -17.78 19.99 -12.61
CA PHE A 9 -17.21 21.13 -13.33
C PHE A 9 -18.02 21.33 -14.62
N LYS A 10 -18.68 22.48 -14.69
CA LYS A 10 -19.61 22.89 -15.73
C LYS A 10 -18.85 23.31 -16.98
N SER A 11 -18.96 22.53 -18.05
CA SER A 11 -18.44 22.86 -19.38
C SER A 11 -19.55 23.50 -20.21
N ASP A 12 -19.69 24.82 -20.14
CA ASP A 12 -20.47 25.58 -21.12
C ASP A 12 -19.65 25.68 -22.42
N LEU A 13 -19.96 24.79 -23.38
CA LEU A 13 -19.51 24.91 -24.77
C LEU A 13 -20.46 25.87 -25.51
N ASN A 14 -20.02 27.10 -25.74
CA ASN A 14 -20.55 27.91 -26.83
C ASN A 14 -19.49 28.87 -27.36
N GLY A 15 -19.23 28.81 -28.67
CA GLY A 15 -18.62 29.90 -29.42
C GLY A 15 -17.21 29.64 -29.97
N GLY A 16 -17.13 29.38 -31.27
CA GLY A 16 -16.02 29.86 -32.10
C GLY A 16 -14.99 28.82 -32.49
N ALA A 17 -15.22 28.15 -33.62
CA ALA A 17 -14.15 27.54 -34.39
C ALA A 17 -13.20 28.65 -34.89
N LEU A 18 -12.01 28.74 -34.30
CA LEU A 18 -10.87 29.43 -34.89
C LEU A 18 -9.71 28.43 -34.98
N LEU A 19 -9.42 28.05 -36.21
CA LEU A 19 -8.27 27.24 -36.62
C LEU A 19 -6.98 27.93 -36.18
N ALA A 20 -6.30 27.39 -35.18
CA ALA A 20 -4.92 27.77 -34.87
C ALA A 20 -3.96 26.92 -35.72
N PRO A 21 -2.98 27.53 -36.41
CA PRO A 21 -2.04 26.85 -37.29
C PRO A 21 -1.07 25.93 -36.52
N PRO A 22 -0.43 24.94 -37.18
CA PRO A 22 0.55 24.06 -36.55
C PRO A 22 1.83 24.85 -36.30
N LEU A 23 2.04 25.31 -35.07
CA LEU A 23 3.31 25.93 -34.69
C LEU A 23 4.38 24.84 -34.57
N LEU A 24 5.31 24.91 -35.52
CA LEU A 24 6.61 24.26 -35.56
C LEU A 24 7.29 24.31 -34.17
N MET A 25 7.34 23.19 -33.45
CA MET A 25 8.12 23.08 -32.22
C MET A 25 9.62 22.94 -32.55
N PRO A 26 10.53 23.78 -32.00
CA PRO A 26 11.96 23.65 -32.23
C PRO A 26 12.52 22.33 -31.66
N PRO A 27 13.57 21.73 -32.24
CA PRO A 27 14.09 20.40 -31.87
C PRO A 27 14.59 20.30 -30.42
N MET A 28 14.84 21.43 -29.77
CA MET A 28 15.22 21.55 -28.34
C MET A 28 14.05 21.26 -27.40
N PHE A 29 12.80 21.54 -27.79
CA PHE A 29 11.61 21.33 -26.96
C PHE A 29 11.24 19.85 -26.79
N ARG A 30 11.52 19.03 -27.81
CA ARG A 30 11.32 17.57 -27.76
C ARG A 30 12.18 16.91 -26.68
N LYS A 31 13.41 17.41 -26.48
CA LYS A 31 14.31 16.94 -25.43
C LYS A 31 13.78 17.31 -24.04
N ILE A 32 13.21 18.50 -23.89
CA ILE A 32 12.62 18.98 -22.63
C ILE A 32 11.39 18.15 -22.26
N ILE A 33 10.49 17.86 -23.21
CA ILE A 33 9.30 17.02 -22.97
C ILE A 33 9.72 15.61 -22.53
N LEU A 34 10.72 15.01 -23.18
CA LEU A 34 11.25 13.69 -22.80
C LEU A 34 11.87 13.69 -21.40
N LEU A 35 12.55 14.77 -21.02
CA LEU A 35 13.19 14.92 -19.71
C LEU A 35 12.14 15.10 -18.59
N VAL A 36 11.08 15.87 -18.84
CA VAL A 36 9.95 16.04 -17.91
C VAL A 36 9.17 14.72 -17.75
N PHE A 37 8.99 13.95 -18.84
CA PHE A 37 8.31 12.65 -18.78
C PHE A 37 9.12 11.61 -17.97
N ALA A 38 10.45 11.62 -18.10
CA ALA A 38 11.34 10.77 -17.32
C ALA A 38 11.30 11.10 -15.82
N LEU A 39 11.21 12.39 -15.45
CA LEU A 39 11.11 12.82 -14.05
C LEU A 39 9.74 12.49 -13.42
N GLY A 40 8.66 12.50 -14.22
CA GLY A 40 7.32 12.12 -13.75
C GLY A 40 7.19 10.65 -13.35
N LEU A 41 7.96 9.75 -13.97
CA LEU A 41 7.92 8.31 -13.71
C LEU A 41 8.58 7.90 -12.38
N SER A 42 9.45 8.75 -11.80
CA SER A 42 10.14 8.45 -10.54
C SER A 42 9.40 8.88 -9.27
N ALA A 43 8.26 9.56 -9.36
CA ALA A 43 7.64 10.22 -8.21
C ALA A 43 6.61 9.40 -7.41
N CYS A 44 6.31 8.15 -7.79
CA CYS A 44 5.27 7.33 -7.13
C CYS A 44 5.85 6.15 -6.33
N GLY A 45 6.75 6.43 -5.39
CA GLY A 45 7.19 5.47 -4.39
C GLY A 45 6.55 5.76 -3.04
N ARG A 46 5.25 5.48 -2.85
CA ARG A 46 4.68 5.52 -1.49
C ARG A 46 5.17 4.30 -0.71
N GLU A 47 6.06 4.54 0.25
CA GLU A 47 6.37 3.59 1.31
C GLU A 47 5.16 3.48 2.23
N THR A 48 4.16 2.68 1.85
CA THR A 48 3.02 2.39 2.70
C THR A 48 3.48 1.45 3.81
N TYR A 49 3.65 1.99 5.02
CA TYR A 49 3.73 1.21 6.24
C TYR A 49 2.39 1.33 6.97
N THR A 50 1.91 0.22 7.52
CA THR A 50 0.71 0.20 8.35
C THR A 50 1.12 -0.25 9.75
N THR A 51 0.87 0.61 10.73
CA THR A 51 1.07 0.31 12.13
C THR A 51 -0.18 -0.33 12.71
N TRP A 52 0.01 -1.34 13.54
CA TRP A 52 -1.05 -2.08 14.22
C TRP A 52 -0.73 -2.15 15.71
N SER A 53 -1.73 -1.96 16.55
CA SER A 53 -1.66 -2.20 17.99
C SER A 53 -2.29 -3.55 18.29
N CYS A 54 -1.46 -4.53 18.63
CA CYS A 54 -1.86 -5.88 19.02
C CYS A 54 -2.02 -5.99 20.54
N ILE A 55 -3.07 -6.66 20.99
CA ILE A 55 -3.36 -6.92 22.40
C ILE A 55 -3.45 -8.43 22.59
N ASP A 56 -2.71 -8.97 23.56
CA ASP A 56 -2.81 -10.37 23.95
C ASP A 56 -3.99 -10.62 24.92
N ASP A 57 -4.27 -11.88 25.23
CA ASP A 57 -5.32 -12.25 26.19
C ASP A 57 -5.05 -11.76 27.63
N ALA A 58 -3.79 -11.43 27.96
CA ALA A 58 -3.39 -10.87 29.25
C ALA A 58 -3.52 -9.34 29.30
N GLY A 59 -3.88 -8.68 28.19
CA GLY A 59 -4.00 -7.23 28.07
C GLY A 59 -2.68 -6.50 27.76
N SER A 60 -1.58 -7.22 27.53
CA SER A 60 -0.32 -6.63 27.11
C SER A 60 -0.43 -6.11 25.68
N LYS A 61 -0.02 -4.86 25.47
CA LYS A 61 -0.03 -4.22 24.15
C LYS A 61 1.34 -4.37 23.48
N SER A 62 1.33 -4.78 22.23
CA SER A 62 2.52 -4.89 21.38
C SER A 62 2.26 -4.17 20.06
N THR A 63 3.23 -3.38 19.60
CA THR A 63 3.15 -2.73 18.28
C THR A 63 3.65 -3.67 17.20
N MET A 64 2.88 -3.77 16.12
CA MET A 64 3.24 -4.46 14.90
C MET A 64 3.33 -3.45 13.76
N ILE A 65 4.34 -3.57 12.91
CA ILE A 65 4.52 -2.71 11.74
C ILE A 65 4.55 -3.60 10.50
N LEU A 66 3.60 -3.41 9.60
CA LEU A 66 3.59 -4.07 8.29
C LEU A 66 4.18 -3.11 7.26
N LYS A 67 5.31 -3.47 6.65
CA LYS A 67 6.00 -2.68 5.63
C LYS A 67 6.24 -3.54 4.41
N LYS A 68 5.44 -3.34 3.36
CA LYS A 68 5.51 -4.12 2.11
C LYS A 68 5.46 -5.64 2.40
N ALA A 69 6.54 -6.37 2.10
CA ALA A 69 6.69 -7.80 2.28
C ALA A 69 7.41 -8.17 3.59
N GLN A 70 7.39 -7.27 4.59
CA GLN A 70 8.03 -7.46 5.88
C GLN A 70 7.08 -7.08 7.01
N MET A 71 7.18 -7.81 8.10
CA MET A 71 6.43 -7.59 9.32
C MET A 71 7.43 -7.41 10.47
N GLN A 72 7.30 -6.34 11.23
CA GLN A 72 8.08 -6.12 12.44
C GLN A 72 7.17 -6.29 13.67
N PHE A 73 7.57 -7.15 14.60
CA PHE A 73 6.78 -7.48 15.79
C PHE A 73 7.70 -7.95 16.92
N GLN A 74 7.53 -7.41 18.13
CA GLN A 74 8.36 -7.72 19.31
C GLN A 74 9.88 -7.66 19.02
N ASP A 75 10.33 -6.58 18.37
CA ASP A 75 11.72 -6.36 17.93
C ASP A 75 12.28 -7.34 16.88
N LEU A 76 11.46 -8.28 16.40
CA LEU A 76 11.82 -9.20 15.34
C LEU A 76 11.25 -8.74 14.00
N GLN A 77 12.00 -8.98 12.92
CA GLN A 77 11.60 -8.66 11.56
C GLN A 77 11.39 -9.96 10.77
N TYR A 78 10.14 -10.24 10.43
CA TYR A 78 9.71 -11.41 9.70
C TYR A 78 9.54 -11.08 8.21
N GLY A 79 9.98 -12.00 7.35
CA GLY A 79 9.77 -11.94 5.91
C GLY A 79 8.43 -12.55 5.53
N TYR A 80 7.80 -12.01 4.48
CA TYR A 80 6.60 -12.58 3.90
C TYR A 80 6.92 -13.89 3.16
N CYS A 81 6.23 -14.96 3.53
CA CYS A 81 6.43 -16.29 2.96
C CYS A 81 5.33 -16.69 1.97
N GLY A 82 4.14 -16.09 2.08
CA GLY A 82 3.02 -16.36 1.19
C GLY A 82 1.68 -16.02 1.82
N SER A 83 0.60 -16.22 1.05
CA SER A 83 -0.78 -16.01 1.50
C SER A 83 -1.65 -17.18 1.08
N LEU A 84 -2.60 -17.55 1.94
CA LEU A 84 -3.67 -18.49 1.63
C LEU A 84 -5.01 -17.83 1.96
N GLY A 85 -5.69 -17.35 0.93
CA GLY A 85 -6.93 -16.58 1.09
C GLY A 85 -6.69 -15.31 1.92
N PRO A 86 -7.41 -15.11 3.05
CA PRO A 86 -7.23 -13.93 3.90
C PRO A 86 -6.02 -14.01 4.83
N LEU A 87 -5.33 -15.16 4.89
CA LEU A 87 -4.20 -15.40 5.78
C LEU A 87 -2.90 -15.01 5.07
N SER A 88 -2.07 -14.24 5.76
CA SER A 88 -0.71 -13.89 5.34
C SER A 88 0.28 -14.51 6.30
N TYR A 89 1.27 -15.23 5.78
CA TYR A 89 2.24 -15.99 6.55
C TYR A 89 3.58 -15.27 6.55
N PHE A 90 4.15 -15.12 7.74
CA PHE A 90 5.43 -14.46 7.94
C PHE A 90 6.33 -15.33 8.82
N ASP A 91 7.61 -15.38 8.48
CA ASP A 91 8.61 -16.06 9.29
C ASP A 91 10.00 -15.43 9.11
N LEU A 92 10.93 -15.72 10.03
CA LEU A 92 12.34 -15.33 9.89
C LEU A 92 12.99 -16.05 8.71
N LYS A 93 12.60 -17.31 8.49
CA LYS A 93 13.01 -18.12 7.36
C LYS A 93 11.81 -18.93 6.90
N CYS A 94 11.41 -18.75 5.64
CA CYS A 94 10.21 -19.40 5.14
C CYS A 94 10.35 -20.94 5.11
N PRO A 95 9.45 -21.67 5.79
CA PRO A 95 9.42 -23.12 5.73
C PRO A 95 9.00 -23.61 4.35
N GLY A 96 9.24 -24.89 4.05
CA GLY A 96 8.77 -25.52 2.82
C GLY A 96 7.24 -25.51 2.71
N GLN A 97 6.54 -25.57 3.84
CA GLN A 97 5.08 -25.43 3.93
C GLN A 97 4.73 -24.15 4.69
N ILE A 98 4.23 -23.13 3.98
CA ILE A 98 3.95 -21.80 4.53
C ILE A 98 2.99 -21.78 5.73
N GLN A 99 2.13 -22.80 5.86
CA GLN A 99 1.19 -22.94 6.97
C GLN A 99 1.87 -23.19 8.32
N GLU A 100 3.12 -23.65 8.31
CA GLU A 100 3.95 -23.86 9.50
C GLU A 100 4.69 -22.59 9.96
N SER A 101 4.44 -21.45 9.31
CA SER A 101 5.10 -20.19 9.66
C SER A 101 4.74 -19.75 11.08
N SER A 102 5.73 -19.18 11.78
CA SER A 102 5.60 -18.73 13.17
C SER A 102 4.60 -17.59 13.36
N GLN A 103 4.36 -16.76 12.33
CA GLN A 103 3.44 -15.63 12.35
C GLN A 103 2.38 -15.77 11.26
N ILE A 104 1.11 -15.73 11.66
CA ILE A 104 -0.03 -15.78 10.72
C ILE A 104 -0.92 -14.57 10.98
N PHE A 105 -0.95 -13.66 10.02
CA PHE A 105 -1.71 -12.42 10.13
C PHE A 105 -2.93 -12.44 9.20
N THR A 106 -4.08 -12.03 9.73
CA THR A 106 -5.35 -11.91 9.01
C THR A 106 -5.74 -10.43 8.95
N PRO A 107 -5.45 -9.72 7.84
CA PRO A 107 -5.68 -8.28 7.75
C PRO A 107 -7.16 -7.90 7.86
N SER A 108 -8.06 -8.77 7.40
CA SER A 108 -9.51 -8.52 7.36
C SER A 108 -10.15 -8.48 8.75
N SER A 109 -9.65 -9.27 9.70
CA SER A 109 -10.14 -9.31 11.08
C SER A 109 -9.20 -8.65 12.08
N GLY A 110 -7.98 -8.30 11.66
CA GLY A 110 -6.92 -7.83 12.55
C GLY A 110 -6.39 -8.92 13.48
N LYS A 111 -6.63 -10.20 13.18
CA LYS A 111 -6.15 -11.32 14.00
C LYS A 111 -4.70 -11.67 13.65
N LEU A 112 -3.83 -11.72 14.66
CA LEU A 112 -2.46 -12.21 14.54
C LEU A 112 -2.29 -13.48 15.36
N ILE A 113 -1.73 -14.53 14.79
CA ILE A 113 -1.32 -15.74 15.51
C ILE A 113 0.20 -15.73 15.57
N SER A 114 0.76 -15.59 16.76
CA SER A 114 2.21 -15.61 17.02
C SER A 114 2.55 -16.85 17.81
N SER A 115 3.24 -17.81 17.18
CA SER A 115 3.65 -19.08 17.81
C SER A 115 2.50 -19.81 18.53
N GLY A 116 1.31 -19.81 17.92
CA GLY A 116 0.09 -20.42 18.45
C GLY A 116 -0.72 -19.56 19.42
N LYS A 117 -0.23 -18.37 19.82
CA LYS A 117 -1.01 -17.42 20.61
C LYS A 117 -1.77 -16.45 19.72
N GLU A 118 -3.04 -16.25 20.01
CA GLU A 118 -3.89 -15.31 19.28
C GLU A 118 -3.75 -13.91 19.90
N LEU A 119 -3.56 -12.91 19.04
CA LEU A 119 -3.55 -11.50 19.40
C LEU A 119 -4.57 -10.76 18.54
N LYS A 120 -5.25 -9.79 19.15
CA LYS A 120 -6.17 -8.89 18.45
C LYS A 120 -5.45 -7.59 18.13
N CYS A 121 -5.24 -7.34 16.84
CA CYS A 121 -4.57 -6.17 16.33
C CYS A 121 -5.57 -5.19 15.72
N ASN A 122 -5.43 -3.91 16.05
CA ASN A 122 -6.18 -2.83 15.44
C ASN A 122 -5.22 -1.89 14.70
N ALA A 123 -5.59 -1.45 13.50
CA ALA A 123 -4.78 -0.51 12.74
C ALA A 123 -4.74 0.85 13.45
N LEU A 124 -3.58 1.50 13.46
CA LEU A 124 -3.32 2.82 14.02
C LEU A 124 -3.21 3.88 12.92
#